data_AF-A0A3D1JKN1-F1
#
_entry.id   AF-A0A3D1JKN1-F1
#
_cell.length_a   1.000
_cell.length_b   1.000
_cell.length_c   1.000
_cell.angle_alpha   90.00
_cell.angle_beta   90.00
_cell.angle_gamma   90.00
#
_symmetry.space_group_name_H-M   'P 1'
#
loop_
_entity.id
_entity.type
_entity.pdbx_description
1 polymer ?
#
loop_
_entity_poly.entity_id
_entity_poly.type
_entity_poly.pdbx_seq_one_letter_code
_entity_poly.pdbx_strand_id
1 'polypeptide(L)' 'MPEDDYNERPLTACAVCSAEVDLSWAEVGERVVCTVCGAGMLVVSLEPPEVEAEEE' A
#
# COMPACT_ATOMS: atom_id res chain seq x y z
N MET A 1 -29.74 -6.65 7.20
CA MET A 1 -28.71 -6.27 6.21
C MET A 1 -27.47 -6.98 6.68
N PRO A 2 -26.82 -7.86 5.89
CA PRO A 2 -25.47 -8.26 6.25
C PRO A 2 -24.69 -6.95 6.32
N GLU A 3 -24.17 -6.65 7.50
CA GLU A 3 -23.22 -5.57 7.69
C GLU A 3 -22.11 -5.88 6.68
N ASP A 4 -21.98 -5.05 5.64
CA ASP A 4 -20.86 -5.12 4.74
C ASP A 4 -19.62 -5.09 5.64
N ASP A 5 -19.06 -6.27 5.86
CA ASP A 5 -17.67 -6.51 6.17
C ASP A 5 -16.92 -5.88 4.99
N TYR A 6 -16.84 -4.55 4.98
CA TYR A 6 -15.97 -3.76 4.13
C TYR A 6 -14.58 -4.13 4.61
N ASN A 7 -14.16 -5.32 4.19
CA ASN A 7 -12.82 -5.78 3.94
C ASN A 7 -11.91 -4.56 4.00
N GLU A 8 -11.29 -4.34 5.16
CA GLU A 8 -10.50 -3.17 5.49
C GLU A 8 -9.39 -3.12 4.45
N ARG A 9 -9.66 -2.44 3.32
CA ARG A 9 -8.74 -2.43 2.19
C ARG A 9 -7.42 -1.91 2.75
N PRO A 10 -6.32 -2.68 2.66
CA PRO A 10 -5.05 -2.24 3.22
C PRO A 10 -4.59 -1.02 2.44
N LEU A 11 -4.94 0.16 2.95
CA LEU A 11 -4.57 1.46 2.41
C LEU A 11 -3.38 1.95 3.23
N THR A 12 -2.33 2.36 2.54
CA THR A 12 -1.15 2.94 3.17
C THR A 12 -0.79 4.27 2.52
N ALA A 13 0.08 5.04 3.16
CA ALA A 13 0.59 6.28 2.59
C ALA A 13 1.91 6.01 1.87
N CYS A 14 2.08 6.59 0.68
CA CYS A 14 3.33 6.57 -0.05
C CYS A 14 4.44 7.22 0.80
N ALA A 15 5.55 6.51 0.99
CA ALA A 15 6.70 7.00 1.75
C ALA A 15 7.34 8.28 1.19
N VAL A 16 7.07 8.62 -0.08
CA VAL A 16 7.68 9.78 -0.78
C VAL A 16 6.77 10.99 -0.83
N CYS A 17 5.51 10.80 -1.26
CA CYS A 17 4.57 11.91 -1.49
C CYS A 17 3.38 11.92 -0.52
N SER A 18 3.30 10.93 0.37
CA SER A 18 2.19 10.74 1.32
C SER A 18 0.81 10.56 0.67
N ALA A 19 0.75 10.31 -0.63
CA ALA A 19 -0.49 9.94 -1.31
C ALA A 19 -0.97 8.56 -0.87
N GLU A 20 -2.28 8.33 -0.92
CA GLU A 20 -2.88 7.04 -0.61
C GLU A 20 -2.51 5.98 -1.65
N VAL A 21 -2.16 4.80 -1.18
CA VAL A 21 -1.75 3.63 -1.97
C VAL A 21 -2.62 2.45 -1.56
N ASP A 22 -3.27 1.85 -2.55
CA ASP A 22 -4.09 0.64 -2.37
C ASP A 22 -3.21 -0.61 -2.49
N LEU A 23 -3.17 -1.41 -1.42
CA LEU A 23 -2.47 -2.70 -1.37
C LEU A 23 -3.44 -3.89 -1.44
N SER A 24 -4.69 -3.69 -1.89
CA SER A 24 -5.72 -4.74 -1.89
C SER A 24 -5.34 -5.98 -2.70
N TRP A 25 -4.37 -5.84 -3.61
CA TRP A 25 -3.88 -6.90 -4.51
C TRP A 25 -2.39 -7.18 -4.34
N ALA A 26 -1.73 -6.50 -3.40
CA ALA A 26 -0.30 -6.61 -3.20
C ALA A 26 0.04 -7.66 -2.14
N GLU A 27 1.20 -8.29 -2.30
CA GLU A 27 1.74 -9.25 -1.33
C GLU A 27 2.91 -8.62 -0.55
N VAL A 28 3.17 -9.10 0.67
CA VAL A 28 4.37 -8.69 1.41
C VAL A 28 5.62 -9.08 0.63
N GLY A 29 6.52 -8.13 0.41
CA GLY A 29 7.70 -8.26 -0.44
C GLY A 29 7.44 -7.94 -1.91
N GLU A 30 6.20 -7.63 -2.30
CA GLU A 30 5.90 -7.15 -3.65
C GLU A 30 6.32 -5.68 -3.82
N ARG A 31 6.78 -5.37 -5.03
CA ARG A 31 7.07 -4.00 -5.48
C ARG A 31 5.81 -3.36 -6.04
N VAL A 32 5.37 -2.29 -5.40
CA VAL A 32 4.27 -1.44 -5.86
C VAL A 32 4.79 -0.07 -6.32
N VAL A 33 4.11 0.55 -7.26
CA VAL A 33 4.48 1.88 -7.76
C VAL A 33 3.40 2.88 -7.38
N CYS A 34 3.79 3.99 -6.75
CA CYS A 34 2.86 5.07 -6.46
C CYS A 34 2.36 5.67 -7.78
N THR A 35 1.05 5.61 -8.04
CA THR A 35 0.45 6.16 -9.26
C THR A 35 0.46 7.70 -9.30
N VAL A 36 0.75 8.35 -8.17
CA VAL A 36 0.81 9.82 -8.03
C VAL A 36 2.19 10.37 -8.33
N CYS A 37 3.23 9.88 -7.65
CA CYS A 37 4.61 10.37 -7.81
C CYS A 37 5.50 9.48 -8.68
N GLY A 38 5.07 8.26 -9.01
CA GLY A 38 5.86 7.27 -9.76
C GLY A 38 6.96 6.58 -8.95
N ALA A 39 7.06 6.81 -7.64
CA ALA A 39 8.06 6.16 -6.80
C ALA A 39 7.77 4.66 -6.61
N GLY A 40 8.80 3.83 -6.72
CA GLY A 40 8.75 2.42 -6.35
C GLY A 40 8.82 2.26 -4.84
N MET A 41 7.97 1.38 -4.32
CA MET A 41 7.89 1.07 -2.90
C MET A 41 7.76 -0.43 -2.71
N LEU A 42 8.33 -0.93 -1.62
CA LEU A 42 8.24 -2.32 -1.21
C LEU A 42 7.19 -2.47 -0.11
N VAL A 43 6.27 -3.42 -0.26
CA VAL A 43 5.30 -3.75 0.79
C VAL A 43 5.99 -4.53 1.89
N VAL A 44 6.00 -4.01 3.12
CA VAL A 44 6.66 -4.66 4.26
C VAL A 44 5.68 -5.31 5.23
N SER A 45 4.45 -4.80 5.30
CA SER A 45 3.37 -5.37 6.12
C SER A 45 2.02 -5.05 5.51
N LEU A 46 1.02 -5.90 5.73
CA LEU A 46 -0.38 -5.67 5.35
C LEU A 46 -1.28 -5.45 6.58
N GLU A 47 -0.80 -5.78 7.79
CA GLU A 47 -1.55 -5.70 9.05
C GLU A 47 -0.63 -5.21 10.19
N PRO A 48 -0.39 -3.88 10.35
CA PRO A 48 -0.94 -2.78 9.56
C PRO A 48 -0.26 -2.63 8.19
N PRO A 49 -0.91 -1.98 7.20
CA PRO A 49 -0.35 -1.80 5.87
C PRO A 49 0.80 -0.78 5.88
N GLU A 50 2.00 -1.26 5.61
CA GLU A 50 3.24 -0.48 5.64
C GLU A 50 4.05 -0.70 4.36
N VAL A 51 4.64 0.38 3.86
CA VAL A 51 5.50 0.40 2.67
C VAL A 51 6.77 1.19 2.94
N GLU A 52 7.88 0.73 2.36
CA GLU A 52 9.17 1.44 2.37
C GLU A 52 9.52 1.90 0.95
N ALA A 53 10.14 3.08 0.80
CA ALA A 53 10.63 3.52 -0.50
C ALA A 53 11.83 2.66 -0.90
N GLU A 54 11.84 2.14 -2.14
CA GLU A 54 13.05 1.50 -2.67
C GLU A 54 14.07 2.60 -3.00
N GLU A 55 15.17 2.65 -2.24
CA GLU A 55 16.34 3.45 -2.59
C GLU A 55 17.11 2.72 -3.71
N GLU A 56 17.33 3.41 -4.84
CA GLU A 56 18.14 2.92 -5.97
C GLU A 56 19.64 2.81 -5.64
#